data_AF-A0A0K1PZG8-F1
#
_entry.id   AF-A0A0K1PZG8-F1
#
_cell.length_a   1.000
_cell.length_b   1.000
_cell.length_c   1.000
_cell.angle_alpha   90.00
_cell.angle_beta   90.00
_cell.angle_gamma   90.00
#
_symmetry.space_group_name_H-M   'P 1'
#
loop_
_entity.id
_entity.type
_entity.pdbx_description
1 polymer ?
#
loop_
_entity_poly.entity_id
_entity_poly.type
_entity_poly.pdbx_seq_one_letter_code
_entity_poly.pdbx_strand_id
1 'polypeptide(L)'
;MESNIDNGEADVTRSLARIETRHLRAGLWGLAIFVVLGLVLEGLHAIKAPFYLDAGQETTRLLLRLSHAHGTLVSLVNVVYALVVRARPAAASPVGSACLSASLVLLPAGFLLGGLFAHGGDPGLGVLLVPPGALALAAGIAVTARRV
;
A
#
# COMPACT_ATOMS: atom_id res chain seq x y z
N MET A 1 25.26 35.67 7.02
CA MET A 1 25.17 34.64 5.96
C MET A 1 25.06 33.23 6.56
N GLU A 2 25.70 32.97 7.71
CA GLU A 2 25.59 31.68 8.45
C GLU A 2 24.17 31.31 8.90
N SER A 3 23.36 32.28 9.33
CA SER A 3 21.96 32.04 9.74
C SER A 3 21.08 31.45 8.63
N ASN A 4 21.36 31.69 7.34
CA ASN A 4 20.54 31.15 6.25
C ASN A 4 20.90 29.69 5.88
N ILE A 5 22.13 29.26 6.17
CA ILE A 5 22.60 27.89 5.90
C ILE A 5 22.05 26.92 6.97
N ASP A 6 22.08 27.34 8.24
CA ASP A 6 21.56 26.58 9.39
C ASP A 6 20.05 26.28 9.25
N ASN A 7 19.28 27.27 8.79
CA ASN A 7 17.85 27.10 8.51
C ASN A 7 17.55 26.10 7.38
N GLY A 8 18.42 26.02 6.36
CA GLY A 8 18.25 25.10 5.22
C GLY A 8 18.51 23.64 5.61
N GLU A 9 19.56 23.38 6.38
CA GLU A 9 19.89 22.04 6.87
C GLU A 9 18.82 21.50 7.83
N ALA A 10 18.29 22.38 8.70
CA ALA A 10 17.19 22.06 9.60
C ALA A 10 15.89 21.69 8.85
N ASP A 11 15.55 22.38 7.76
CA ASP A 11 14.34 22.09 6.98
C ASP A 11 14.45 20.76 6.21
N VAL A 12 15.61 20.47 5.61
CA VAL A 12 15.88 19.20 4.93
C VAL A 12 15.75 18.03 5.91
N THR A 13 16.39 18.13 7.08
CA THR A 13 16.33 17.09 8.12
C THR A 13 14.89 16.86 8.60
N ARG A 14 14.11 17.94 8.79
CA ARG A 14 12.70 17.85 9.17
C ARG A 14 11.83 17.25 8.07
N SER A 15 12.12 17.53 6.80
CA SER A 15 11.42 16.94 5.66
C SER A 15 11.66 15.43 5.57
N LEU A 16 12.91 15.00 5.71
CA LEU A 16 13.29 13.58 5.73
C LEU A 16 12.62 12.83 6.88
N ALA A 17 12.67 13.38 8.10
CA ALA A 17 12.03 12.78 9.27
C ALA A 17 10.50 12.65 9.10
N ARG A 18 9.86 13.62 8.44
CA ARG A 18 8.43 13.56 8.11
C ARG A 18 8.12 12.46 7.10
N ILE A 19 8.92 12.31 6.05
CA ILE A 19 8.76 11.23 5.05
C ILE A 19 8.95 9.87 5.72
N GLU A 20 10.04 9.67 6.46
CA GLU A 20 10.31 8.43 7.19
C GLU A 20 9.15 8.07 8.12
N THR A 21 8.77 8.99 9.02
CA THR A 21 7.72 8.75 10.02
C THR A 21 6.38 8.45 9.36
N ARG A 22 6.03 9.16 8.27
CA ARG A 22 4.80 8.91 7.52
C ARG A 22 4.76 7.50 6.96
N HIS A 23 5.83 7.07 6.28
CA HIS A 23 5.86 5.76 5.62
C HIS A 23 5.98 4.60 6.61
N LEU A 24 6.73 4.76 7.71
CA LEU A 24 6.72 3.79 8.81
C LEU A 24 5.33 3.64 9.41
N ARG A 25 4.67 4.74 9.77
CA ARG A 25 3.33 4.69 10.36
C ARG A 25 2.32 4.10 9.39
N ALA A 26 2.30 4.58 8.14
CA ALA A 26 1.37 4.11 7.12
C ALA A 26 1.59 2.61 6.82
N GLY A 27 2.84 2.18 6.70
CA GLY A 27 3.19 0.78 6.48
C GLY A 27 2.81 -0.12 7.65
N LEU A 28 3.08 0.28 8.90
CA LEU A 28 2.72 -0.50 10.08
C LEU A 28 1.20 -0.58 10.31
N TRP A 29 0.49 0.53 10.16
CA TRP A 29 -0.98 0.53 10.26
C TRP A 29 -1.62 -0.27 9.12
N GLY A 30 -1.12 -0.11 7.89
CA GLY A 30 -1.55 -0.92 6.75
C GLY A 30 -1.32 -2.41 7.02
N LEU A 31 -0.13 -2.78 7.50
CA LEU A 31 0.19 -4.16 7.82
C LEU A 31 -0.76 -4.73 8.88
N ALA A 32 -1.03 -3.99 9.96
CA ALA A 32 -2.00 -4.39 10.98
C ALA A 32 -3.40 -4.63 10.38
N ILE A 33 -3.89 -3.72 9.54
CA ILE A 33 -5.19 -3.85 8.86
C ILE A 33 -5.22 -5.10 7.97
N PHE A 34 -4.20 -5.34 7.16
CA PHE A 34 -4.19 -6.46 6.23
C PHE A 34 -3.94 -7.81 6.92
N VAL A 35 -3.22 -7.85 8.03
CA VAL A 35 -3.13 -9.04 8.89
C VAL A 35 -4.49 -9.38 9.47
N VAL A 36 -5.22 -8.40 10.01
CA VAL A 36 -6.59 -8.59 10.51
C VAL A 36 -7.52 -9.05 9.38
N LEU A 37 -7.41 -8.45 8.19
CA LEU A 37 -8.18 -8.91 7.02
C LEU A 37 -7.87 -10.38 6.70
N GLY A 38 -6.59 -10.79 6.69
CA GLY A 38 -6.18 -12.18 6.48
C GLY A 38 -6.83 -13.12 7.49
N LEU A 39 -6.79 -12.75 8.78
CA LEU A 39 -7.44 -13.53 9.84
C LEU A 39 -8.97 -13.64 9.64
N VAL A 40 -9.62 -12.57 9.18
CA VAL A 40 -11.05 -12.61 8.82
C VAL A 40 -11.28 -13.58 7.67
N LEU A 41 -10.50 -13.52 6.59
CA LEU A 41 -10.67 -14.41 5.43
C LEU A 41 -10.44 -15.88 5.79
N GLU A 42 -9.44 -16.17 6.63
CA GLU A 42 -9.22 -17.51 7.19
C GLU A 42 -10.37 -17.96 8.09
N GLY A 43 -10.90 -17.06 8.92
CA GLY A 43 -12.08 -17.30 9.74
C GLY A 43 -13.32 -17.66 8.89
N LEU A 44 -13.54 -16.94 7.78
CA LEU A 44 -14.62 -17.22 6.83
C LEU A 44 -14.47 -18.61 6.18
N HIS A 45 -13.23 -19.04 5.91
CA HIS A 45 -12.95 -20.41 5.51
C HIS A 45 -13.29 -21.42 6.62
N ALA A 46 -12.88 -21.15 7.86
CA ALA A 46 -13.07 -22.06 8.99
C ALA A 46 -14.55 -22.32 9.30
N ILE A 47 -15.40 -21.27 9.25
CA ILE A 47 -16.85 -21.40 9.48
C ILE A 47 -17.62 -21.77 8.21
N LYS A 48 -16.94 -21.92 7.07
CA LYS A 48 -17.53 -22.17 5.74
C LYS A 48 -18.66 -21.20 5.40
N ALA A 49 -18.39 -19.90 5.52
CA ALA A 49 -19.38 -18.86 5.29
C ALA A 49 -19.97 -18.96 3.87
N PRO A 50 -21.30 -19.13 3.70
CA PRO A 50 -21.94 -19.35 2.39
C PRO A 50 -21.67 -18.23 1.39
N PHE A 51 -21.75 -16.97 1.84
CA PHE A 51 -21.48 -15.79 1.01
C PHE A 51 -20.02 -15.66 0.54
N TYR A 52 -19.10 -16.50 1.04
CA TYR A 52 -17.68 -16.49 0.68
C TYR A 52 -17.22 -17.79 -0.01
N LEU A 53 -17.81 -18.94 0.35
CA LEU A 53 -17.40 -20.26 -0.15
C LEU A 53 -18.37 -20.92 -1.12
N ASP A 54 -19.63 -20.49 -1.21
CA ASP A 54 -20.58 -21.10 -2.14
C ASP A 54 -20.16 -20.90 -3.60
N ALA A 55 -20.72 -21.75 -4.48
CA ALA A 55 -20.54 -21.64 -5.92
C ALA A 55 -21.00 -20.26 -6.42
N GLY A 56 -20.20 -19.62 -7.26
CA GLY A 56 -20.44 -18.27 -7.75
C GLY A 56 -19.74 -17.17 -6.93
N GLN A 57 -19.06 -17.52 -5.83
CA GLN A 57 -18.27 -16.58 -5.01
C GLN A 57 -16.77 -16.63 -5.30
N GLU A 58 -16.35 -17.31 -6.38
CA GLU A 58 -14.94 -17.45 -6.76
C GLU A 58 -14.27 -16.09 -6.97
N THR A 59 -14.94 -15.17 -7.68
CA THR A 59 -14.41 -13.84 -7.99
C THR A 59 -14.29 -12.98 -6.74
N THR A 60 -15.32 -12.95 -5.88
CA THR A 60 -15.27 -12.33 -4.54
C THR A 60 -14.07 -12.86 -3.76
N ARG A 61 -13.96 -14.20 -3.65
CA ARG A 61 -12.93 -14.87 -2.87
C ARG A 61 -11.52 -14.63 -3.41
N LEU A 62 -11.36 -14.55 -4.73
CA LEU A 62 -10.10 -14.21 -5.38
C LEU A 62 -9.69 -12.76 -5.07
N LEU A 63 -10.60 -11.81 -5.30
CA LEU A 63 -10.31 -10.39 -5.15
C LEU A 63 -10.05 -10.00 -3.69
N LEU A 64 -10.77 -10.59 -2.73
CA LEU A 64 -10.49 -10.38 -1.30
C LEU A 64 -9.10 -10.91 -0.91
N ARG A 65 -8.68 -12.07 -1.45
CA ARG A 65 -7.32 -12.60 -1.25
C ARG A 65 -6.26 -11.71 -1.92
N LEU A 66 -6.52 -11.20 -3.12
CA LEU A 66 -5.63 -10.25 -3.80
C LEU A 66 -5.49 -8.94 -3.03
N SER A 67 -6.60 -8.44 -2.45
CA SER A 67 -6.59 -7.26 -1.57
C SER A 67 -5.71 -7.47 -0.35
N HIS A 68 -5.89 -8.59 0.36
CA HIS A 68 -5.04 -8.97 1.49
C HIS A 68 -3.56 -9.09 1.10
N ALA A 69 -3.25 -9.84 0.05
CA ALA A 69 -1.88 -10.09 -0.39
C ALA A 69 -1.16 -8.80 -0.81
N HIS A 70 -1.78 -8.02 -1.70
CA HIS A 70 -1.19 -6.78 -2.18
C HIS A 70 -1.17 -5.69 -1.11
N GLY A 71 -2.18 -5.63 -0.24
CA GLY A 71 -2.20 -4.72 0.89
C GLY A 71 -1.05 -4.99 1.85
N THR A 72 -0.81 -6.26 2.19
CA THR A 72 0.33 -6.69 3.02
C THR A 72 1.66 -6.34 2.36
N LEU A 73 1.82 -6.70 1.07
CA LEU A 73 3.04 -6.41 0.32
C LEU A 73 3.34 -4.91 0.24
N VAL A 74 2.36 -4.08 -0.14
CA VAL A 74 2.57 -2.64 -0.30
C VAL A 74 2.78 -1.95 1.05
N SER A 75 2.18 -2.46 2.13
CA SER A 75 2.47 -2.03 3.50
C SER A 75 3.94 -2.27 3.87
N LEU A 76 4.47 -3.45 3.56
CA LEU A 76 5.88 -3.77 3.74
C LEU A 76 6.79 -2.89 2.87
N VAL A 77 6.42 -2.64 1.61
CA VAL A 77 7.15 -1.72 0.73
C VAL A 77 7.24 -0.32 1.33
N ASN A 78 6.18 0.17 1.99
CA ASN A 78 6.21 1.46 2.68
C ASN A 78 7.15 1.45 3.90
N VAL A 79 7.15 0.39 4.70
CA VAL A 79 8.13 0.23 5.80
C VAL A 79 9.55 0.22 5.25
N VAL A 80 9.82 -0.59 4.22
CA VAL A 80 11.14 -0.68 3.57
C VAL A 80 11.55 0.67 2.99
N TYR A 81 10.65 1.40 2.34
CA TYR A 81 10.95 2.74 1.81
C TYR A 81 11.41 3.69 2.91
N ALA A 82 10.75 3.69 4.06
CA ALA A 82 11.19 4.52 5.19
C ALA A 82 12.58 4.13 5.70
N LEU A 83 12.87 2.83 5.79
CA LEU A 83 14.20 2.32 6.17
C LEU A 83 15.27 2.71 5.13
N VAL A 84 14.93 2.66 3.84
CA VAL A 84 15.80 3.12 2.75
C VAL A 84 16.08 4.61 2.87
N VAL A 85 15.07 5.45 3.08
CA VAL A 85 15.23 6.90 3.26
C VAL A 85 16.12 7.21 4.48
N ARG A 86 15.92 6.48 5.58
CA ARG A 86 16.77 6.62 6.78
C ARG A 86 18.23 6.25 6.50
N ALA A 87 18.48 5.16 5.78
CA ALA A 87 19.83 4.70 5.46
C ALA A 87 20.49 5.51 4.35
N ARG A 88 19.70 6.04 3.41
CA ARG A 88 20.10 6.78 2.22
C ARG A 88 19.19 7.98 2.02
N PRO A 89 19.45 9.12 2.69
CA PRO A 89 18.62 10.33 2.59
C PRO A 89 18.36 10.81 1.16
N ALA A 90 19.29 10.59 0.23
CA ALA A 90 19.16 10.93 -1.19
C ALA A 90 18.03 10.17 -1.92
N ALA A 91 17.60 9.01 -1.38
CA ALA A 91 16.48 8.23 -1.90
C ALA A 91 15.12 8.88 -1.64
N ALA A 92 15.06 9.87 -0.73
CA ALA A 92 13.85 10.62 -0.48
C ALA A 92 13.41 11.36 -1.74
N SER A 93 12.15 11.16 -2.13
CA SER A 93 11.57 11.80 -3.30
C SER A 93 10.09 12.09 -3.05
N PRO A 94 9.62 13.33 -3.24
CA PRO A 94 8.20 13.65 -3.14
C PRO A 94 7.35 12.79 -4.08
N VAL A 95 7.85 12.53 -5.30
CA VAL A 95 7.17 11.68 -6.29
C VAL A 95 7.13 10.23 -5.82
N GLY A 96 8.28 9.68 -5.38
CA GLY A 96 8.35 8.32 -4.85
C GLY A 96 7.41 8.11 -3.66
N SER A 97 7.44 9.05 -2.70
CA SER A 97 6.57 9.06 -1.52
C SER A 97 5.08 9.12 -1.89
N ALA A 98 4.69 10.00 -2.81
CA ALA A 98 3.30 10.12 -3.25
C ALA A 98 2.82 8.85 -3.98
N CYS A 99 3.63 8.31 -4.88
CA CYS A 99 3.35 7.08 -5.62
C CYS A 99 3.16 5.87 -4.68
N LEU A 100 4.05 5.67 -3.72
CA LEU A 100 3.95 4.57 -2.75
C LEU A 100 2.80 4.75 -1.75
N SER A 101 2.46 5.99 -1.42
CA SER A 101 1.28 6.28 -0.60
C SER A 101 -0.02 6.02 -1.37
N ALA A 102 -0.06 6.39 -2.65
CA ALA A 102 -1.22 6.17 -3.52
C ALA A 102 -1.45 4.68 -3.76
N SER A 103 -0.39 3.90 -4.02
CA SER A 103 -0.49 2.46 -4.21
C SER A 103 -0.97 1.72 -2.96
N LEU A 104 -0.58 2.18 -1.76
CA LEU A 104 -1.02 1.63 -0.48
C LEU A 104 -2.55 1.70 -0.30
N VAL A 105 -3.21 2.65 -0.97
CA VAL A 105 -4.66 2.82 -0.93
C VAL A 105 -5.31 2.19 -2.16
N LEU A 106 -4.96 2.66 -3.35
CA LEU A 106 -5.64 2.32 -4.61
C LEU A 106 -5.62 0.82 -4.91
N LEU A 107 -4.47 0.18 -4.69
CA LEU A 107 -4.27 -1.20 -5.09
C LEU A 107 -5.10 -2.18 -4.22
N PRO A 108 -4.94 -2.20 -2.88
CA PRO A 108 -5.74 -3.08 -2.07
C PRO A 108 -7.21 -2.66 -2.01
N ALA A 109 -7.54 -1.36 -2.02
CA ALA A 109 -8.93 -0.92 -2.04
C ALA A 109 -9.64 -1.29 -3.35
N GLY A 110 -8.93 -1.23 -4.49
CA GLY A 110 -9.49 -1.63 -5.78
C GLY A 110 -9.87 -3.11 -5.80
N PHE A 111 -9.00 -3.99 -5.27
CA PHE A 111 -9.33 -5.40 -5.10
C PHE A 111 -10.45 -5.62 -4.06
N LEU A 112 -10.42 -4.92 -2.93
CA LEU A 112 -11.45 -5.05 -1.89
C LEU A 112 -12.84 -4.69 -2.43
N LEU A 113 -12.96 -3.51 -3.03
CA LEU A 113 -14.21 -3.02 -3.62
C LEU A 113 -14.63 -3.85 -4.83
N GLY A 114 -13.67 -4.29 -5.65
CA GLY A 114 -13.94 -5.22 -6.75
C GLY A 114 -14.53 -6.55 -6.26
N GLY A 115 -14.06 -7.05 -5.11
CA GLY A 115 -14.55 -8.28 -4.49
C GLY A 115 -15.90 -8.12 -3.80
N LEU A 116 -16.06 -7.10 -2.96
CA LEU A 116 -17.30 -6.85 -2.21
C LEU A 116 -18.52 -6.60 -3.09
N PHE A 117 -18.29 -6.07 -4.30
CA PHE A 117 -19.33 -5.78 -5.30
C PHE A 117 -19.20 -6.64 -6.56
N ALA A 118 -18.55 -7.81 -6.46
CA ALA A 118 -18.50 -8.77 -7.57
C ALA A 118 -19.90 -9.35 -7.84
N HIS A 119 -20.20 -9.60 -9.11
CA HIS A 119 -21.48 -10.15 -9.55
C HIS A 119 -21.22 -11.30 -10.53
N GLY A 120 -21.53 -12.53 -10.10
CA GLY A 120 -21.20 -13.73 -10.86
C GLY A 120 -19.67 -13.87 -11.06
N GLY A 121 -19.25 -13.98 -12.32
CA GLY A 121 -17.83 -14.06 -12.67
C GLY A 121 -17.09 -12.72 -12.67
N ASP A 122 -17.82 -11.60 -12.67
CA ASP A 122 -17.24 -10.29 -12.97
C ASP A 122 -16.90 -9.48 -11.69
N PRO A 123 -15.74 -8.79 -11.68
CA PRO A 123 -15.39 -7.90 -10.58
C PRO A 123 -16.32 -6.68 -10.54
N GLY A 124 -16.58 -6.16 -9.35
CA GLY A 124 -17.22 -4.85 -9.19
C GLY A 124 -16.34 -3.70 -9.72
N LEU A 125 -16.96 -2.54 -9.99
CA LEU A 125 -16.29 -1.36 -10.57
C LEU A 125 -15.07 -0.87 -9.79
N GLY A 126 -14.96 -1.21 -8.50
CA GLY A 126 -13.79 -0.92 -7.68
C GLY A 126 -12.47 -1.43 -8.29
N VAL A 127 -12.50 -2.49 -9.10
CA VAL A 127 -11.29 -3.03 -9.75
C VAL A 127 -10.59 -2.01 -10.66
N LEU A 128 -11.30 -0.97 -11.14
CA LEU A 128 -10.72 0.10 -11.96
C LEU A 128 -9.67 0.94 -11.21
N LEU A 129 -9.61 0.87 -9.89
CA LEU A 129 -8.56 1.50 -9.08
C LEU A 129 -7.24 0.71 -9.13
N VAL A 130 -7.26 -0.57 -9.51
CA VAL A 130 -6.08 -1.43 -9.51
C VAL A 130 -5.03 -0.96 -10.52
N PRO A 131 -5.35 -0.68 -11.80
CA PRO A 131 -4.35 -0.19 -12.76
C PRO A 131 -3.60 1.07 -12.32
N PRO A 132 -4.27 2.17 -11.90
CA PRO A 132 -3.54 3.36 -11.42
C PRO A 132 -2.75 3.07 -10.13
N GLY A 133 -3.26 2.23 -9.24
CA GLY A 133 -2.51 1.78 -8.05
C GLY A 133 -1.23 1.01 -8.41
N ALA A 134 -1.29 0.15 -9.42
CA ALA A 134 -0.17 -0.68 -9.86
C ALA A 134 0.90 0.17 -10.55
N LEU A 135 0.47 1.11 -11.40
CA LEU A 135 1.35 2.09 -12.03
C LEU A 135 2.01 2.99 -10.98
N ALA A 136 1.28 3.41 -9.95
CA ALA A 136 1.84 4.18 -8.85
C ALA A 136 2.89 3.36 -8.08
N LEU A 137 2.64 2.09 -7.78
CA LEU A 137 3.62 1.21 -7.14
C LEU A 137 4.90 1.10 -7.98
N ALA A 138 4.75 0.78 -9.27
CA ALA A 138 5.87 0.64 -10.20
C ALA A 138 6.68 1.94 -10.31
N ALA A 139 6.02 3.08 -10.44
CA ALA A 139 6.66 4.38 -10.49
C ALA A 139 7.39 4.71 -9.18
N GLY A 140 6.77 4.46 -8.02
CA GLY A 140 7.38 4.71 -6.72
C GLY A 140 8.65 3.89 -6.49
N ILE A 141 8.61 2.61 -6.85
CA ILE A 141 9.78 1.72 -6.83
C ILE A 141 10.86 2.21 -7.79
N ALA A 142 10.51 2.50 -9.05
CA ALA A 142 11.47 2.94 -10.06
C ALA A 142 12.15 4.27 -9.70
N VAL A 143 11.41 5.24 -9.14
CA VAL A 143 11.97 6.51 -8.67
C VAL A 143 12.93 6.29 -7.51
N THR A 144 12.57 5.43 -6.56
CA THR A 144 13.43 5.10 -5.41
C THR A 144 14.69 4.39 -5.89
N ALA A 145 14.57 3.39 -6.75
CA ALA A 145 15.68 2.60 -7.28
C ALA A 145 16.72 3.44 -8.03
N ARG A 146 16.31 4.52 -8.70
CA ARG A 146 17.24 5.45 -9.39
C ARG A 146 18.02 6.37 -8.45
N ARG A 147 17.69 6.37 -7.16
CA ARG A 147 18.23 7.30 -6.15
C ARG A 147 18.95 6.61 -5.00
N VAL A 148 19.02 5.28 -5.03
CA VAL A 148 19.82 4.44 -4.14
C VAL A 148 21.14 4.15 -4.82
#